data_AF-B1YDB6-F1
#
_entry.id   AF-B1YDB6-F1
#
_cell.length_a   1.000
_cell.length_b   1.000
_cell.length_c   1.000
_cell.angle_alpha   90.00
_cell.angle_beta   90.00
_cell.angle_gamma   90.00
#
_symmetry.space_group_name_H-M   'P 1'
#
loop_
_entity.id
_entity.type
_entity.pdbx_description
1 polymer ?
#
loop_
_entity_poly.entity_id
_entity_poly.type
_entity_poly.pdbx_seq_one_letter_code
_entity_poly.pdbx_strand_id
1 'polypeptide(L)'
;MACVDVETAEKVARRKALGALASLRRSIKVFKVRVGDDWLFGFVKTRFKGEGFQIAVKLVYVDCRGSPLERLPSDLEEKVRRYVEEGVASLLERELSNVAR
;
A
#
# COMPACT_ATOMS: atom_id res chain seq x y z
N MET A 1 -17.24 -9.81 -19.23
CA MET A 1 -16.33 -10.56 -18.33
C MET A 1 -16.47 -9.97 -16.93
N ALA A 2 -16.53 -10.80 -15.89
CA ALA A 2 -16.54 -10.31 -14.50
C ALA A 2 -15.12 -9.95 -14.05
N CYS A 3 -14.97 -8.88 -13.26
CA CYS A 3 -13.68 -8.53 -12.66
C CYS A 3 -13.24 -9.59 -11.64
N VAL A 4 -11.93 -9.70 -11.43
CA VAL A 4 -11.38 -10.58 -10.39
C VAL A 4 -11.83 -10.14 -9.00
N ASP A 5 -12.04 -11.11 -8.11
CA ASP A 5 -12.31 -10.84 -6.71
C ASP A 5 -11.08 -10.24 -5.99
N VAL A 6 -11.34 -9.70 -4.80
CA VAL A 6 -10.32 -9.05 -3.98
C VAL A 6 -9.20 -10.00 -3.56
N GLU A 7 -9.51 -11.28 -3.33
CA GLU A 7 -8.52 -12.28 -2.89
C GLU A 7 -7.51 -12.60 -3.99
N THR A 8 -8.01 -12.74 -5.21
CA THR A 8 -7.22 -12.96 -6.42
C THR A 8 -6.34 -11.75 -6.71
N ALA A 9 -6.92 -10.55 -6.68
CA ALA A 9 -6.17 -9.32 -6.88
C ALA A 9 -5.07 -9.13 -5.83
N GLU A 10 -5.36 -9.42 -4.55
CA GLU A 10 -4.38 -9.32 -3.47
C GLU A 10 -3.24 -10.32 -3.62
N LYS A 11 -3.54 -11.56 -4.03
CA LYS A 11 -2.54 -12.61 -4.29
C LYS A 11 -1.56 -12.19 -5.38
N VAL A 12 -2.07 -11.60 -6.47
CA VAL A 12 -1.26 -11.04 -7.55
C VAL A 12 -0.41 -9.87 -7.05
N ALA A 13 -1.02 -8.92 -6.34
CA ALA A 13 -0.33 -7.77 -5.78
C ALA A 13 0.80 -8.17 -4.82
N ARG A 14 0.56 -9.15 -3.95
CA ARG A 14 1.56 -9.69 -3.01
C ARG A 14 2.77 -10.25 -3.74
N ARG A 15 2.56 -11.04 -4.79
CA ARG A 15 3.64 -11.60 -5.61
C ARG A 15 4.46 -10.49 -6.28
N LYS A 16 3.80 -9.49 -6.87
CA LYS A 16 4.47 -8.34 -7.50
C LYS A 16 5.26 -7.50 -6.49
N ALA A 17 4.67 -7.23 -5.32
CA ALA A 17 5.26 -6.39 -4.30
C ALA A 17 6.46 -7.05 -3.62
N LEU A 18 6.34 -8.32 -3.25
CA LEU A 18 7.24 -8.98 -2.30
C LEU A 18 8.08 -10.12 -2.92
N GLY A 19 7.82 -10.48 -4.18
CA GLY A 19 8.51 -11.58 -4.88
C GLY A 19 8.03 -12.97 -4.46
N ALA A 20 8.80 -14.01 -4.85
CA ALA A 20 8.44 -15.41 -4.61
C ALA A 20 8.38 -15.79 -3.11
N LEU A 21 9.05 -15.03 -2.23
CA LEU A 21 9.08 -15.25 -0.78
C LEU A 21 8.06 -14.38 -0.01
N ALA A 22 7.03 -13.87 -0.70
CA ALA A 22 6.00 -12.99 -0.15
C ALA A 22 5.31 -13.55 1.11
N SER A 23 5.09 -14.86 1.17
CA SER A 23 4.40 -15.56 2.25
C SER A 23 5.19 -15.61 3.57
N LEU A 24 6.51 -15.39 3.54
CA LEU A 24 7.37 -15.49 4.72
C LEU A 24 7.53 -14.16 5.47
N ARG A 25 7.08 -13.04 4.91
CA ARG A 25 7.22 -11.72 5.53
C ARG A 25 6.06 -11.40 6.47
N ARG A 26 6.03 -12.07 7.64
CA ARG A 26 4.98 -11.93 8.68
C ARG A 26 4.78 -10.50 9.21
N SER A 27 5.74 -9.59 9.02
CA SER A 27 5.70 -8.21 9.54
C SER A 27 5.12 -7.17 8.58
N ILE A 28 4.48 -7.59 7.48
CA ILE A 28 3.89 -6.65 6.50
C ILE A 28 2.39 -6.54 6.72
N LYS A 29 1.94 -5.33 7.05
CA LYS A 29 0.51 -4.98 7.06
C LYS A 29 0.08 -4.60 5.65
N VAL A 30 -1.17 -4.89 5.32
CA VAL A 30 -1.72 -4.63 3.99
C VAL A 30 -2.98 -3.79 4.13
N PHE A 31 -3.09 -2.74 3.33
CA PHE A 31 -4.34 -2.02 3.10
C PHE A 31 -4.77 -2.17 1.64
N LYS A 32 -6.07 -2.05 1.39
CA LYS A 32 -6.69 -2.19 0.08
C LYS A 32 -7.64 -1.02 -0.16
N VAL A 33 -7.55 -0.43 -1.34
CA VAL A 33 -8.39 0.69 -1.79
C VAL A 33 -9.01 0.32 -3.12
N ARG A 34 -10.34 0.47 -3.24
CA ARG A 34 -11.06 0.26 -4.49
C ARG A 34 -10.90 1.51 -5.37
N VAL A 35 -10.54 1.33 -6.64
CA VAL A 35 -10.39 2.42 -7.62
C VAL A 35 -11.26 2.07 -8.84
N GLY A 36 -12.52 2.51 -8.82
CA GLY A 36 -13.50 2.06 -9.81
C GLY A 36 -13.66 0.54 -9.77
N ASP A 37 -13.30 -0.13 -10.86
CA ASP A 37 -13.30 -1.59 -10.96
C ASP A 37 -11.98 -2.28 -10.62
N ASP A 38 -10.95 -1.48 -10.33
CA ASP A 38 -9.59 -1.90 -10.06
C ASP A 38 -9.25 -1.83 -8.56
N TRP A 39 -8.04 -2.24 -8.21
CA TRP A 39 -7.57 -2.26 -6.82
C TRP A 39 -6.18 -1.64 -6.66
N LEU A 40 -6.02 -0.84 -5.60
CA LEU A 40 -4.73 -0.39 -5.10
C LEU A 40 -4.43 -1.10 -3.78
N PHE A 41 -3.31 -1.82 -3.74
CA PHE A 41 -2.81 -2.49 -2.54
C PHE A 41 -1.58 -1.78 -2.00
N GLY A 42 -1.56 -1.52 -0.70
CA GLY A 42 -0.40 -0.99 0.00
C GLY A 42 0.20 -1.98 0.97
N PHE A 43 1.50 -2.23 0.82
CA PHE A 43 2.29 -3.13 1.67
C PHE A 43 3.15 -2.29 2.60
N VAL A 44 2.80 -2.27 3.88
CA VAL A 44 3.44 -1.44 4.90
C VAL A 44 4.35 -2.31 5.75
N LYS A 45 5.64 -1.99 5.74
CA LYS A 45 6.64 -2.59 6.61
C LYS A 45 7.12 -1.54 7.60
N THR A 46 6.90 -1.79 8.87
CA THR A 46 7.40 -0.96 9.96
C THR A 46 8.62 -1.59 10.61
N ARG A 47 9.53 -0.75 11.07
CA ARG A 47 10.68 -1.12 11.91
C ARG A 47 10.78 -0.11 13.02
N PHE A 48 10.84 -0.58 14.26
CA PHE A 48 11.07 0.25 15.44
C PHE A 48 12.42 -0.15 16.05
N LYS A 49 13.30 0.82 16.30
CA LYS A 49 14.63 0.65 16.91
C LYS A 49 14.88 1.79 17.89
N GLY A 50 15.93 1.71 18.70
CA GLY A 50 16.22 2.70 19.75
C GLY A 50 16.32 4.16 19.28
N GLU A 51 16.59 4.39 18.00
CA GLU A 51 16.71 5.73 17.40
C GLU A 51 15.41 6.24 16.76
N GLY A 52 14.31 5.47 16.82
CA GLY A 52 13.02 5.81 16.23
C GLY A 52 12.44 4.71 15.35
N PHE A 53 11.56 5.08 14.43
CA PHE A 53 10.90 4.14 13.54
C PHE A 53 11.02 4.50 12.07
N GLN A 54 10.99 3.47 11.22
CA GLN A 54 10.96 3.58 9.78
C GLN A 54 9.70 2.90 9.25
N ILE A 55 9.02 3.57 8.33
CA ILE A 55 7.87 3.03 7.59
C ILE A 55 8.25 2.96 6.12
N ALA A 56 8.23 1.76 5.55
CA ALA A 56 8.37 1.55 4.12
C ALA A 56 7.02 1.10 3.54
N VAL A 57 6.51 1.83 2.55
CA VAL A 57 5.26 1.51 1.86
C VAL A 57 5.56 1.18 0.41
N LYS A 58 5.05 0.05 -0.07
CA LYS A 58 5.04 -0.29 -1.50
C LYS A 58 3.61 -0.39 -1.99
N LEU A 59 3.30 0.32 -3.07
CA LEU A 59 1.99 0.31 -3.70
C LEU A 59 2.01 -0.60 -4.94
N VAL A 60 0.92 -1.34 -5.16
CA VAL A 60 0.69 -2.11 -6.38
C VAL A 60 -0.74 -1.88 -6.83
N TYR A 61 -0.88 -1.46 -8.09
CA TYR A 61 -2.16 -1.33 -8.77
C TYR A 61 -2.46 -2.62 -9.53
N VAL A 62 -3.69 -3.13 -9.42
CA VAL A 62 -4.17 -4.33 -10.10
C VAL A 62 -5.44 -3.99 -10.84
N ASP A 63 -5.45 -4.21 -12.17
CA ASP A 63 -6.63 -3.96 -13.00
C ASP A 63 -7.75 -4.99 -12.74
N CYS A 64 -8.96 -4.71 -13.22
CA CYS A 64 -10.13 -5.58 -13.14
C CYS A 64 -9.88 -7.00 -13.67
N ARG A 65 -8.88 -7.18 -14.53
CA ARG A 65 -8.49 -8.50 -15.10
C ARG A 65 -7.46 -9.24 -14.25
N GLY A 66 -7.02 -8.66 -13.13
CA GLY A 66 -6.02 -9.25 -12.24
C GLY A 66 -4.58 -9.05 -12.71
N SER A 67 -4.31 -8.05 -13.56
CA SER A 67 -2.97 -7.73 -14.04
C SER A 67 -2.34 -6.63 -13.17
N PRO A 68 -1.16 -6.87 -12.56
CA PRO A 68 -0.48 -5.84 -11.80
C PRO A 68 0.26 -4.90 -12.74
N LEU A 69 0.10 -3.59 -12.55
CA LEU A 69 0.83 -2.60 -13.33
C LEU A 69 2.25 -2.40 -12.77
N GLU A 70 3.17 -2.03 -13.66
CA GLU A 70 4.55 -1.67 -13.28
C GLU A 70 4.62 -0.35 -12.50
N ARG A 71 3.70 0.57 -12.79
CA ARG A 71 3.58 1.89 -12.17
C ARG A 71 2.12 2.20 -11.88
N LEU A 72 1.88 3.11 -10.95
CA LEU A 72 0.53 3.64 -10.74
C LEU A 72 0.07 4.39 -12.00
N PRO A 73 -1.25 4.41 -12.28
CA PRO A 73 -1.82 5.39 -13.21
C PRO A 73 -1.38 6.80 -12.81
N SER A 74 -1.07 7.66 -13.78
CA SER A 74 -0.45 8.97 -13.53
C SER A 74 -1.31 9.89 -12.65
N ASP A 75 -2.63 9.84 -12.81
CA ASP A 75 -3.56 10.63 -12.00
C ASP A 75 -3.55 10.19 -10.53
N LEU A 76 -3.39 8.88 -10.28
CA LEU A 76 -3.30 8.31 -8.94
C LEU A 76 -1.92 8.55 -8.33
N GLU A 77 -0.86 8.47 -9.15
CA GLU A 77 0.50 8.77 -8.71
C GLU A 77 0.62 10.18 -8.17
N GLU A 78 0.07 11.18 -8.88
CA GLU A 78 0.09 12.58 -8.45
C GLU A 78 -0.66 12.79 -7.13
N LYS A 79 -1.86 12.22 -6.99
CA LYS A 79 -2.65 12.28 -5.75
C LYS A 79 -1.91 11.64 -4.57
N VAL A 80 -1.31 10.47 -4.77
CA VAL A 80 -0.53 9.77 -3.75
C VAL A 80 0.71 10.59 -3.37
N ARG A 81 1.42 11.13 -4.36
CA ARG A 81 2.62 11.95 -4.12
C ARG A 81 2.28 13.16 -3.26
N ARG A 82 1.26 13.91 -3.65
CA ARG A 82 0.79 15.08 -2.89
C ARG A 82 0.42 14.72 -1.46
N TYR A 83 -0.31 13.63 -1.26
CA TYR A 83 -0.63 13.15 0.08
C TYR A 83 0.60 12.78 0.90
N VAL A 84 1.61 12.16 0.28
CA VAL A 84 2.86 11.79 0.96
C VAL A 84 3.68 13.03 1.33
N GLU A 85 3.83 13.97 0.41
CA GLU A 85 4.67 15.17 0.58
C GLU A 85 4.03 16.20 1.52
N GLU A 86 2.72 16.41 1.41
CA GLU A 86 2.01 17.46 2.16
C GLU A 86 1.26 16.92 3.40
N GLY A 87 0.81 15.66 3.36
CA GLY A 87 -0.17 15.13 4.31
C GLY A 87 0.37 14.20 5.40
N VAL A 88 1.44 13.46 5.12
CA VAL A 88 1.91 12.41 6.04
C VAL A 88 2.40 12.97 7.37
N ALA A 89 3.14 14.08 7.36
CA ALA A 89 3.62 14.71 8.59
C ALA A 89 2.45 15.16 9.48
N SER A 90 1.49 15.88 8.90
CA SER A 90 0.28 16.36 9.58
C SER A 90 -0.56 15.23 10.18
N LEU A 91 -0.65 14.10 9.48
CA LEU A 91 -1.36 12.92 9.99
C LEU A 91 -0.61 12.24 11.13
N LEU A 92 0.71 12.10 11.03
CA LEU A 92 1.52 11.55 12.11
C LEU A 92 1.44 12.43 13.35
N GLU A 93 1.51 13.75 13.20
CA GLU A 93 1.33 14.70 14.29
C GLU A 93 -0.03 14.49 14.98
N ARG A 94 -1.12 14.43 14.21
CA ARG A 94 -2.47 14.21 14.73
C ARG A 94 -2.59 12.88 15.49
N GLU A 95 -2.18 11.77 14.88
CA GLU A 95 -2.34 10.44 15.47
C GLU A 95 -1.41 10.24 16.67
N LEU A 96 -0.16 10.71 16.61
CA LEU A 96 0.76 10.62 17.75
C LEU A 96 0.31 11.52 18.90
N SER A 97 -0.23 12.70 18.61
CA SER A 97 -0.81 13.58 19.66
C SER A 97 -1.96 12.91 20.39
N ASN A 98 -2.76 12.09 19.70
CA ASN A 98 -3.87 11.34 20.32
C ASN A 98 -3.38 10.17 21.20
N VAL A 99 -2.24 9.57 20.86
CA VAL A 99 -1.66 8.45 21.62
C VAL A 99 -0.84 8.94 22.81
N ALA A 100 -0.23 10.11 22.70
CA ALA A 100 0.63 10.69 23.75
C ALA A 100 -0.14 11.46 24.84
N ARG A 101 -1.46 11.57 24.72
CA ARG A 101 -2.37 12.16 25.70
C ARG A 101 -3.10 11.06 26.46
#